data_AF-A0A941E2P0-F1
#
_entry.id   AF-A0A941E2P0-F1
#
_cell.length_a   1.000
_cell.length_b   1.000
_cell.length_c   1.000
_cell.angle_alpha   90.00
_cell.angle_beta   90.00
_cell.angle_gamma   90.00
#
_symmetry.space_group_name_H-M   'P 1'
#
loop_
_entity.id
_entity.type
_entity.pdbx_description
1 polymer ?
#
loop_
_entity_poly.entity_id
_entity_poly.type
_entity_poly.pdbx_seq_one_letter_code
_entity_poly.pdbx_strand_id
1 'polypeptide(L)'
;MDCYIYYKAPEASSRQVQVCVQRLFRYLLDHHAVMNNAPLQMPILQRRPESEHGVQTWMEVYRNIPENFAHLAQDAAIASGIIEFLVGDRRLEYFIDADGN
;
A
#
# COMPACT_ATOMS: atom_id res chain seq x y z
N MET A 1 7.17 -7.10 11.75
CA MET A 1 7.47 -7.14 10.30
C MET A 1 6.78 -5.97 9.66
N ASP A 2 7.50 -5.26 8.80
CA ASP A 2 6.99 -4.13 8.04
C ASP A 2 6.88 -4.53 6.56
N CYS A 3 5.95 -3.91 5.84
CA CYS A 3 5.77 -4.13 4.41
C CYS A 3 5.72 -2.81 3.65
N TYR A 4 6.50 -2.73 2.59
CA TYR A 4 6.61 -1.56 1.73
C TYR A 4 6.08 -1.98 0.37
N ILE A 5 5.11 -1.23 -0.14
CA ILE A 5 4.48 -1.54 -1.42
C ILE A 5 4.81 -0.44 -2.41
N TYR A 6 5.48 -0.81 -3.49
CA TYR A 6 5.91 0.08 -4.55
C TYR A 6 5.09 -0.14 -5.80
N TYR A 7 4.66 0.97 -6.42
CA TYR A 7 4.01 0.92 -7.71
C TYR A 7 4.19 2.23 -8.46
N LYS A 8 3.94 2.17 -9.76
CA LYS A 8 3.96 3.30 -10.66
C LYS A 8 2.54 3.63 -11.11
N ALA A 9 2.25 4.91 -11.31
CA ALA A 9 0.98 5.37 -11.86
C ALA A 9 1.20 6.64 -12.71
N PRO A 10 0.33 6.94 -13.69
CA PRO A 10 0.44 8.17 -14.45
C PRO A 10 0.33 9.38 -13.52
N GLU A 11 1.19 10.37 -13.69
CA GLU A 11 1.19 11.61 -12.91
C GLU A 11 -0.16 12.34 -13.05
N ALA A 12 -0.77 12.28 -14.24
CA ALA A 12 -2.09 12.82 -14.52
C ALA A 12 -3.21 12.20 -13.65
N SER A 13 -3.01 10.98 -13.15
CA SER A 13 -3.95 10.26 -12.30
C SER A 13 -3.64 10.38 -10.80
N SER A 14 -2.70 11.25 -10.40
CA SER A 14 -2.22 11.34 -9.01
C SER A 14 -3.33 11.56 -7.99
N ARG A 15 -4.34 12.37 -8.33
CA ARG A 15 -5.49 12.63 -7.43
C ARG A 15 -6.37 11.39 -7.28
N GLN A 16 -6.62 10.67 -8.37
CA GLN A 16 -7.39 9.43 -8.39
C GLN A 16 -6.66 8.34 -7.60
N VAL A 17 -5.33 8.25 -7.76
CA VAL A 17 -4.48 7.35 -6.97
C VAL A 17 -4.62 7.65 -5.48
N GLN A 18 -4.51 8.90 -5.05
CA GLN A 18 -4.68 9.28 -3.65
C GLN A 18 -6.06 8.89 -3.09
N VAL A 19 -7.14 9.13 -3.86
CA VAL A 19 -8.50 8.73 -3.47
C VAL A 19 -8.62 7.20 -3.35
N CYS A 20 -8.08 6.45 -4.30
CA CYS A 20 -8.08 4.99 -4.23
C CYS A 20 -7.28 4.50 -3.02
N VAL A 21 -6.10 5.06 -2.75
CA VAL A 21 -5.30 4.69 -1.58
C VAL A 21 -6.03 5.01 -0.27
N GLN A 22 -6.75 6.13 -0.17
CA GLN A 22 -7.57 6.41 1.01
C GLN A 22 -8.65 5.35 1.22
N ARG A 23 -9.31 4.88 0.15
CA ARG A 23 -10.27 3.76 0.23
C ARG A 23 -9.58 2.46 0.61
N LEU A 24 -8.39 2.20 0.06
CA LEU A 24 -7.58 1.03 0.37
C LEU A 24 -7.23 0.99 1.86
N PHE A 25 -6.71 2.09 2.41
CA PHE A 25 -6.35 2.17 3.83
C PHE A 25 -7.58 2.01 4.72
N ARG A 26 -8.72 2.61 4.34
CA ARG A 26 -9.98 2.42 5.07
C ARG A 26 -10.38 0.95 5.10
N TYR A 27 -10.37 0.29 3.94
CA TYR A 27 -10.70 -1.14 3.83
C TYR A 27 -9.79 -1.98 4.74
N LEU A 28 -8.47 -1.75 4.70
CA LEU A 28 -7.53 -2.47 5.56
C LEU A 28 -7.79 -2.24 7.05
N LEU A 29 -8.01 -1.00 7.47
CA LEU A 29 -8.27 -0.69 8.88
C LEU A 29 -9.57 -1.34 9.38
N ASP A 30 -10.62 -1.32 8.56
CA ASP A 30 -11.93 -1.88 8.92
C ASP A 30 -11.90 -3.43 8.94
N HIS A 31 -11.24 -4.07 7.98
CA HIS A 31 -11.17 -5.54 7.88
C HIS A 31 -10.08 -6.18 8.74
N HIS A 32 -8.98 -5.48 9.04
CA HIS A 32 -7.90 -6.01 9.88
C HIS A 32 -8.29 -6.11 11.35
N ALA A 33 -9.03 -5.13 11.87
CA ALA A 33 -9.52 -5.15 13.26
C ALA A 33 -10.33 -6.42 13.57
N VAL A 34 -11.00 -6.98 12.54
CA VAL A 34 -11.82 -8.19 12.63
C VAL A 34 -11.00 -9.48 12.69
N MET A 35 -9.83 -9.53 12.03
CA MET A 35 -9.06 -10.76 11.85
C MET A 35 -8.02 -11.02 12.96
N ASN A 36 -7.41 -9.97 13.52
CA ASN A 36 -6.22 -10.13 14.39
C ASN A 36 -6.39 -9.56 15.82
N ASN A 37 -7.60 -9.15 16.22
CA ASN A 37 -7.89 -8.51 17.52
C ASN A 37 -6.97 -7.33 17.89
N ALA A 38 -6.29 -6.75 16.90
CA ALA A 38 -5.41 -5.60 17.06
C ALA A 38 -5.61 -4.63 15.89
N PRO A 39 -5.72 -3.32 16.15
CA PRO A 39 -5.82 -2.32 15.10
C PRO A 39 -4.52 -2.27 14.29
N LEU A 40 -4.63 -2.26 12.96
CA LEU A 40 -3.49 -1.96 12.11
C LEU A 40 -3.11 -0.49 12.32
N GLN A 41 -1.81 -0.19 12.35
CA GLN A 41 -1.35 1.20 12.35
C GLN A 41 -1.75 1.90 11.05
N MET A 42 -2.02 3.20 11.12
CA MET A 42 -2.34 4.00 9.93
C MET A 42 -1.17 3.91 8.93
N PRO A 43 -1.40 3.39 7.71
CA PRO A 43 -0.34 3.30 6.71
C PRO A 43 0.07 4.68 6.20
N ILE A 44 1.30 4.79 5.70
CA ILE A 44 1.84 6.05 5.17
C ILE A 44 1.94 5.94 3.66
N LEU A 45 1.41 6.93 2.94
CA LEU A 45 1.61 7.08 1.50
C LEU A 45 2.72 8.10 1.22
N GLN A 46 3.73 7.70 0.48
CA GLN A 46 4.81 8.54 -0.02
C GLN A 46 4.88 8.47 -1.54
N ARG A 47 5.47 9.50 -2.15
CA ARG A 47 5.77 9.55 -3.58
C ARG A 47 7.20 10.03 -3.78
N ARG A 48 7.87 9.51 -4.80
CA ARG A 48 9.18 10.05 -5.21
C ARG A 48 9.01 11.49 -5.73
N PRO A 49 9.95 12.41 -5.51
CA PRO A 49 9.81 13.78 -6.02
C PRO A 49 9.85 13.85 -7.55
N GLU A 50 10.65 12.96 -8.14
CA GLU A 50 10.90 12.90 -9.58
C GLU A 50 9.83 12.01 -10.24
N SER A 51 9.21 12.54 -11.30
CA SER A 51 8.45 11.75 -12.27
C SER A 51 9.32 11.49 -13.49
N GLU A 52 9.16 10.32 -14.10
CA GLU A 52 9.89 9.93 -15.30
C GLU A 52 8.86 9.68 -16.41
N HIS A 53 8.97 10.39 -17.53
CA HIS A 53 8.04 10.26 -18.67
C HIS A 53 6.55 10.37 -18.29
N GLY A 54 6.20 11.24 -17.33
CA GLY A 54 4.82 11.41 -16.85
C GLY A 54 4.33 10.26 -15.96
N VAL A 55 5.22 9.42 -15.47
CA VAL A 55 4.94 8.32 -14.52
C VAL A 55 5.53 8.67 -13.16
N GLN A 56 4.70 8.55 -12.13
CA GLN A 56 5.03 8.81 -10.74
C GLN A 56 5.19 7.48 -9.99
N THR A 57 6.26 7.35 -9.23
CA THR A 57 6.44 6.21 -8.31
C THR A 57 5.87 6.55 -6.93
N TRP A 58 5.05 5.64 -6.42
CA TRP A 58 4.39 5.70 -5.12
C TRP A 58 4.91 4.59 -4.21
N MET A 59 4.87 4.84 -2.90
CA MET A 59 5.25 3.89 -1.87
C MET A 59 4.23 3.94 -0.74
N GLU A 60 3.61 2.81 -0.44
CA GLU A 60 2.81 2.61 0.77
C GLU A 60 3.68 1.93 1.83
N VAL A 61 3.67 2.43 3.07
CA VAL A 61 4.44 1.87 4.18
C VAL A 61 3.48 1.37 5.25
N TYR A 62 3.61 0.08 5.56
CA TYR A 62 2.81 -0.63 6.55
C TYR A 62 3.72 -1.16 7.65
N ARG A 63 3.36 -0.88 8.91
CA ARG A 63 4.13 -1.32 10.07
C ARG A 63 3.40 -2.35 10.90
N ASN A 64 4.16 -3.30 11.45
CA ASN A 64 3.62 -4.39 12.29
C ASN A 64 2.47 -5.14 11.60
N ILE A 65 2.71 -5.57 10.36
CA ILE A 65 1.73 -6.30 9.56
C ILE A 65 1.55 -7.75 10.04
N PRO A 66 0.37 -8.36 9.86
CA PRO A 66 0.14 -9.77 10.14
C PRO A 66 0.71 -10.68 9.04
N GLU A 67 0.83 -11.97 9.32
CA GLU A 67 1.35 -12.96 8.35
C GLU A 67 0.51 -13.06 7.06
N ASN A 68 -0.81 -12.86 7.15
CA ASN A 68 -1.72 -12.91 6.00
C ASN A 68 -1.88 -11.57 5.25
N PHE A 69 -1.02 -10.59 5.54
CA PHE A 69 -1.14 -9.22 5.00
C PHE A 69 -1.14 -9.16 3.47
N ALA A 70 -0.37 -10.03 2.80
CA ALA A 70 -0.31 -10.07 1.33
C ALA A 70 -1.70 -10.21 0.69
N HIS A 71 -2.54 -11.08 1.25
CA HIS A 71 -3.88 -11.35 0.76
C HIS A 71 -4.80 -10.17 1.03
N LEU A 72 -4.77 -9.63 2.25
CA LEU A 72 -5.54 -8.45 2.64
C LEU A 72 -5.19 -7.23 1.77
N ALA A 73 -3.90 -7.02 1.51
CA ALA A 73 -3.41 -5.91 0.68
C ALA A 73 -3.82 -6.06 -0.80
N GLN A 74 -3.98 -7.30 -1.28
CA GLN A 74 -4.48 -7.57 -2.63
C GLN A 74 -5.99 -7.33 -2.72
N ASP A 75 -6.77 -7.82 -1.76
CA ASP A 75 -8.22 -7.59 -1.70
C ASP A 75 -8.55 -6.10 -1.59
N ALA A 76 -7.82 -5.38 -0.73
CA ALA A 76 -7.96 -3.94 -0.59
C ALA A 76 -7.59 -3.19 -1.88
N ALA A 77 -6.58 -3.66 -2.63
CA ALA A 77 -6.22 -3.09 -3.92
C ALA A 77 -7.34 -3.27 -4.96
N ILE A 78 -7.98 -4.44 -4.98
CA ILE A 78 -9.14 -4.71 -5.85
C ILE A 78 -10.31 -3.82 -5.44
N ALA A 79 -10.68 -3.82 -4.16
CA ALA A 79 -11.84 -3.07 -3.65
C ALA A 79 -11.71 -1.54 -3.80
N SER A 80 -10.48 -1.01 -3.71
CA SER A 80 -10.23 0.43 -3.85
C SER A 80 -10.24 0.94 -5.28
N GLY A 81 -10.08 0.04 -6.26
CA GLY A 81 -9.93 0.36 -7.68
C GLY A 81 -8.54 0.88 -8.06
N ILE A 82 -7.53 0.78 -7.18
CA ILE A 82 -6.19 1.31 -7.49
C ILE A 82 -5.54 0.59 -8.69
N ILE A 83 -5.92 -0.67 -8.93
CA ILE A 83 -5.37 -1.53 -10.00
C ILE A 83 -5.53 -0.88 -11.39
N GLU A 84 -6.61 -0.12 -11.62
CA GLU A 84 -6.87 0.55 -12.90
C GLU A 84 -5.86 1.66 -13.21
N PHE A 85 -5.13 2.15 -12.22
CA PHE A 85 -4.16 3.25 -12.35
C PHE A 85 -2.71 2.78 -12.31
N LEU A 86 -2.47 1.47 -12.16
CA LEU A 86 -1.11 0.93 -12.09
C LEU A 86 -0.46 0.88 -13.46
N VAL A 87 0.81 1.28 -13.50
CA VAL A 87 1.71 1.08 -14.64
C VAL A 87 2.67 -0.05 -14.27
N GLY A 88 2.33 -1.26 -14.67
CA GLY A 88 3.07 -2.48 -14.30
C GLY A 88 2.69 -3.01 -12.92
N ASP A 89 3.65 -3.66 -12.26
CA ASP A 89 3.38 -4.40 -11.02
C ASP A 89 3.28 -3.51 -9.78
N ARG A 90 2.43 -3.94 -8.83
CA ARG A 90 2.42 -3.47 -7.45
C ARG A 90 3.26 -4.43 -6.61
N ARG A 91 4.51 -4.06 -6.35
CA ARG A 91 5.52 -4.92 -5.71
C ARG A 91 5.49 -4.77 -4.20
N LEU A 92 5.46 -5.90 -3.49
CA LEU A 92 5.51 -5.95 -2.03
C LEU A 92 6.92 -6.34 -1.60
N GLU A 93 7.50 -5.58 -0.67
CA GLU A 93 8.79 -5.85 -0.05
C GLU A 93 8.59 -5.98 1.47
N TYR A 94 9.05 -7.09 2.05
CA TYR A 94 8.91 -7.38 3.47
C TYR A 94 10.22 -7.12 4.20
N PHE A 95 10.12 -6.39 5.30
CA PHE A 95 11.23 -6.07 6.18
C PHE A 95 10.98 -6.73 7.54
N ILE A 96 11.85 -7.65 7.89
CA ILE A 96 11.90 -8.25 9.22
C ILE A 96 12.91 -7.43 9.98
N ASP A 97 12.53 -6.90 11.15
CA ASP A 97 13.51 -6.33 12.07
C ASP A 97 14.52 -7.42 12.39
N ALA A 98 15.73 -7.26 11.88
CA ALA A 98 16.84 -8.07 12.34
C ALA A 98 17.13 -7.59 13.75
N ASP A 99 16.57 -8.25 14.76
CA ASP A 99 17.01 -8.10 16.14
C ASP A 99 18.51 -8.44 16.16
N GLY A 100 19.32 -7.38 16.14
CA GLY A 100 20.74 -7.46 16.39
C GLY A 100 20.96 -7.69 17.88
N ASN A 101 21.10 -8.98 18.24
CA ASN A 101 21.80 -9.53 19.40
C ASN A 101 21.60 -8.87 20.78
#